data_AF-A0AAU1VBJ0-F1
#
_entry.id   AF-A0AAU1VBJ0-F1
#
_cell.length_a   1.000
_cell.length_b   1.000
_cell.length_c   1.000
_cell.angle_alpha   90.00
_cell.angle_beta   90.00
_cell.angle_gamma   90.00
#
_symmetry.space_group_name_H-M   'P 1'
#
loop_
_entity.id
_entity.type
_entity.pdbx_description
1 polymer ?
#
loop_
_entity_poly.entity_id
_entity_poly.type
_entity_poly.pdbx_seq_one_letter_code
_entity_poly.pdbx_strand_id
1 'polypeptide(L)'
;MSIQADHGHELIPRPEQTPDALRAALAVLAPGRLGEMQSTKDEAFAKAVEWQSLSPVRSWVLAWARDVEIARRPDLSVRHARAKSNLEHEDPVVARDALRELGDVLDEAMEAVRE
;
A
#
# COMPACT_ATOMS: atom_id res chain seq x y z
N MET A 1 2.42 -30.55 -0.89
CA MET A 1 1.38 -30.22 0.10
C MET A 1 1.61 -28.77 0.50
N SER A 2 0.83 -27.84 -0.04
CA SER A 2 0.92 -26.42 0.34
C SER A 2 -0.16 -26.13 1.36
N ILE A 3 0.25 -25.67 2.54
CA ILE A 3 -0.62 -25.28 3.63
C ILE A 3 -1.18 -23.92 3.22
N GLN A 4 -2.31 -23.90 2.52
CA GLN A 4 -3.05 -22.66 2.32
C GLN A 4 -3.64 -22.34 3.69
N ALA A 5 -2.89 -21.57 4.49
CA ALA A 5 -3.40 -21.08 5.75
C ALA A 5 -4.67 -20.29 5.44
N ASP A 6 -5.72 -20.54 6.20
CA ASP A 6 -6.98 -19.84 6.10
C ASP A 6 -6.73 -18.39 6.53
N HIS A 7 -6.36 -17.54 5.58
CA HIS A 7 -5.94 -16.16 5.83
C HIS A 7 -7.11 -15.23 6.15
N GLY A 8 -8.25 -15.74 6.64
CA GLY A 8 -9.38 -14.93 7.11
C GLY A 8 -9.71 -13.76 6.17
N HIS A 9 -10.41 -14.02 5.07
CA HIS A 9 -10.76 -13.01 4.05
C HIS A 9 -9.59 -12.33 3.30
N GLU A 10 -8.33 -12.52 3.70
CA GLU A 10 -7.16 -11.96 3.01
C GLU A 10 -6.79 -12.79 1.76
N LEU A 11 -6.38 -12.11 0.70
CA LEU A 11 -6.10 -12.74 -0.60
C LEU A 11 -4.76 -13.47 -0.66
N ILE A 12 -3.76 -13.00 0.09
CA ILE A 12 -2.43 -13.60 0.20
C ILE A 12 -1.90 -13.43 1.63
N PRO A 13 -0.96 -14.29 2.08
CA PRO A 13 -0.22 -14.03 3.32
C PRO A 13 0.48 -12.67 3.27
N ARG A 14 0.66 -12.03 4.43
CA ARG A 14 1.46 -10.81 4.54
C ARG A 14 2.89 -11.09 4.03
N PRO A 15 3.38 -10.34 3.04
CA PRO A 15 4.74 -10.52 2.55
C PRO A 15 5.76 -9.93 3.52
N GLU A 16 7.01 -10.39 3.44
CA GLU A 16 8.13 -9.71 4.09
C GLU A 16 8.29 -8.29 3.54
N GLN A 17 8.79 -7.37 4.38
CA GLN A 17 9.04 -5.98 3.99
C GLN A 17 10.38 -5.83 3.24
N THR A 18 10.56 -6.63 2.20
CA THR A 18 11.69 -6.54 1.27
C THR A 18 11.20 -6.11 -0.12
N PRO A 19 12.01 -5.39 -0.91
CA PRO A 19 11.60 -4.95 -2.25
C PRO A 19 11.09 -6.09 -3.14
N ASP A 20 11.73 -7.26 -3.10
CA ASP A 20 11.38 -8.41 -3.93
C ASP A 20 10.09 -9.09 -3.47
N ALA A 21 9.89 -9.26 -2.16
CA ALA A 21 8.66 -9.84 -1.62
C ALA A 21 7.44 -8.95 -1.89
N LEU A 22 7.59 -7.63 -1.72
CA LEU A 22 6.55 -6.66 -2.04
C LEU A 22 6.22 -6.66 -3.54
N ARG A 23 7.22 -6.77 -4.41
CA ARG A 23 7.00 -6.85 -5.87
C ARG A 23 6.28 -8.14 -6.26
N ALA A 24 6.63 -9.27 -5.64
CA ALA A 24 5.96 -10.55 -5.87
C ALA A 24 4.50 -10.51 -5.45
N ALA A 25 4.21 -9.96 -4.27
CA ALA A 25 2.84 -9.75 -3.79
C ALA A 25 2.05 -8.82 -4.72
N LEU A 26 2.63 -7.69 -5.12
CA LEU A 26 1.97 -6.74 -6.01
C LEU A 26 1.66 -7.33 -7.39
N ALA A 27 2.52 -8.21 -7.91
CA ALA A 27 2.28 -8.90 -9.18
C ALA A 27 1.02 -9.79 -9.14
N VAL A 28 0.65 -10.30 -7.97
CA VAL A 28 -0.57 -11.09 -7.77
C VAL A 28 -1.78 -10.18 -7.55
N LEU A 29 -1.64 -9.15 -6.71
CA LEU A 29 -2.75 -8.32 -6.24
C LEU A 29 -3.15 -7.22 -7.22
N ALA A 30 -2.18 -6.55 -7.85
CA ALA A 30 -2.40 -5.39 -8.70
C ALA A 30 -1.28 -5.27 -9.77
N PRO A 31 -1.19 -6.21 -10.74
CA PRO A 31 -0.09 -6.25 -11.71
C PRO A 31 0.06 -4.97 -12.53
N GLY A 32 -1.02 -4.21 -12.76
CA GLY A 32 -0.98 -2.91 -13.44
C GLY A 32 -0.16 -1.84 -12.73
N ARG A 33 0.16 -2.02 -11.44
CA ARG A 33 0.95 -1.07 -10.63
C ARG A 33 2.45 -1.37 -10.57
N LEU A 34 2.92 -2.44 -11.24
CA LEU A 34 4.35 -2.79 -11.24
C LEU A 34 5.23 -1.68 -11.85
N GLY A 35 4.72 -0.96 -12.86
CA GLY A 35 5.42 0.19 -13.45
C GLY A 35 5.56 1.36 -12.47
N GLU A 36 4.51 1.68 -11.72
CA GLU A 36 4.53 2.71 -10.66
C GLU A 36 5.52 2.33 -9.55
N MET A 37 5.52 1.06 -9.13
CA MET A 37 6.46 0.55 -8.13
C MET A 37 7.91 0.71 -8.57
N GLN A 38 8.21 0.41 -9.84
CA GLN A 38 9.55 0.57 -10.39
C GLN A 38 9.96 2.05 -10.48
N SER A 39 9.10 2.92 -11.02
CA SER A 39 9.38 4.36 -11.12
C SER A 39 9.67 5.00 -9.75
N THR A 40 8.81 4.73 -8.77
CA THR A 40 8.97 5.29 -7.41
C THR A 40 10.19 4.72 -6.69
N LYS A 41 10.62 3.49 -7.02
CA LYS A 41 11.86 2.90 -6.51
C LYS A 41 13.07 3.67 -7.05
N ASP A 42 13.09 3.93 -8.35
CA ASP A 42 14.18 4.65 -9.01
C ASP A 42 14.30 6.08 -8.45
N GLU A 43 13.18 6.75 -8.20
CA GLU A 43 13.14 8.05 -7.50
C GLU A 43 13.69 7.96 -6.07
N ALA A 44 13.35 6.91 -5.32
CA ALA A 44 13.84 6.71 -3.96
C ALA A 44 15.36 6.49 -3.93
N PHE A 45 15.91 5.74 -4.89
CA PHE A 45 17.36 5.58 -5.03
C PHE A 45 18.06 6.88 -5.42
N ALA A 46 17.50 7.66 -6.36
CA ALA A 46 18.04 8.96 -6.74
C ALA A 46 18.09 9.91 -5.52
N LYS A 47 16.99 10.01 -4.77
CA LYS A 47 16.93 10.81 -3.53
C LYS A 47 17.90 10.31 -2.46
N ALA A 48 18.09 9.00 -2.34
CA ALA A 48 19.02 8.43 -1.36
C ALA A 48 20.47 8.84 -1.63
N VAL A 49 20.86 8.90 -2.90
CA VAL A 49 22.18 9.42 -3.33
C VAL A 49 22.27 10.92 -3.08
N GLU A 50 21.28 11.68 -3.54
CA GLU A 50 21.23 13.13 -3.39
C GLU A 50 21.31 13.57 -1.93
N TRP A 51 20.54 12.92 -1.06
CA TRP A 51 20.44 13.26 0.36
C TRP A 51 21.47 12.52 1.22
N GLN A 52 22.29 11.66 0.61
CA GLN A 52 23.26 10.80 1.31
C GLN A 52 22.63 10.04 2.48
N SER A 53 21.43 9.50 2.26
CA SER A 53 20.59 8.92 3.31
C SER A 53 19.78 7.74 2.79
N LEU A 54 19.67 6.67 3.58
CA LEU A 54 18.78 5.54 3.26
C LEU A 54 17.31 5.81 3.59
N SER A 55 16.97 6.96 4.17
CA SER A 55 15.60 7.29 4.54
C SER A 55 14.61 7.24 3.36
N PRO A 56 14.92 7.75 2.15
CA PRO A 56 14.01 7.62 1.00
C PRO A 56 13.69 6.17 0.63
N VAL A 57 14.69 5.28 0.66
CA VAL A 57 14.49 3.85 0.38
C VAL A 57 13.65 3.19 1.47
N ARG A 58 13.90 3.49 2.74
CA ARG A 58 13.09 2.98 3.86
C ARG A 58 11.64 3.44 3.77
N SER A 59 11.40 4.72 3.46
CA SER A 59 10.06 5.26 3.26
C SER A 59 9.36 4.61 2.06
N TRP A 60 10.09 4.32 0.98
CA TRP A 60 9.56 3.60 -0.18
C TRP A 60 9.11 2.18 0.18
N VAL A 61 9.91 1.43 0.95
CA VAL A 61 9.53 0.09 1.44
C VAL A 61 8.24 0.16 2.25
N LEU A 62 8.16 1.10 3.21
CA LEU A 62 6.97 1.25 4.06
C LEU A 62 5.72 1.62 3.27
N ALA A 63 5.85 2.54 2.30
CA ALA A 63 4.73 2.94 1.45
C ALA A 63 4.17 1.75 0.65
N TRP A 64 5.05 0.94 0.05
CA TRP A 64 4.62 -0.24 -0.71
C TRP A 64 4.14 -1.39 0.19
N ALA A 65 4.68 -1.55 1.39
CA ALA A 65 4.16 -2.50 2.37
C ALA A 65 2.71 -2.15 2.74
N ARG A 66 2.42 -0.88 3.03
CA ARG A 66 1.06 -0.39 3.30
C ARG A 66 0.11 -0.60 2.12
N ASP A 67 0.53 -0.23 0.91
CA ASP A 67 -0.31 -0.38 -0.28
C ASP A 67 -0.62 -1.86 -0.59
N VAL A 68 0.33 -2.75 -0.34
CA VAL A 68 0.12 -4.21 -0.45
C VAL A 68 -0.80 -4.72 0.67
N GLU A 69 -0.67 -4.22 1.90
CA GLU A 69 -1.55 -4.54 3.01
C GLU A 69 -3.01 -4.14 2.72
N ILE A 70 -3.23 -2.98 2.11
CA ILE A 70 -4.56 -2.56 1.64
C ILE A 70 -5.07 -3.50 0.55
N ALA A 71 -4.23 -3.84 -0.43
CA ALA A 71 -4.65 -4.64 -1.57
C ALA A 71 -4.95 -6.11 -1.21
N ARG A 72 -4.25 -6.69 -0.22
CA ARG A 72 -4.49 -8.07 0.21
C ARG A 72 -5.75 -8.23 1.06
N ARG A 73 -6.33 -7.14 1.58
CA ARG A 73 -7.53 -7.10 2.43
C ARG A 73 -8.73 -6.52 1.65
N PRO A 74 -9.65 -7.34 1.12
CA PRO A 74 -10.72 -6.87 0.23
C PRO A 74 -11.62 -5.78 0.84
N ASP A 75 -11.94 -5.89 2.14
CA ASP A 75 -12.71 -4.89 2.89
C ASP A 75 -12.00 -3.52 2.90
N LEU A 76 -10.70 -3.53 3.18
CA LEU A 76 -9.87 -2.34 3.28
C LEU A 76 -9.64 -1.72 1.89
N SER A 77 -9.44 -2.56 0.88
CA SER A 77 -9.31 -2.14 -0.52
C SER A 77 -10.55 -1.41 -1.04
N VAL A 78 -11.76 -1.93 -0.74
CA VAL A 78 -13.03 -1.29 -1.12
C VAL A 78 -13.20 0.06 -0.43
N ARG A 79 -12.91 0.13 0.88
CA ARG A 79 -12.94 1.40 1.63
C ARG A 79 -11.95 2.42 1.06
N HIS A 80 -10.72 2.01 0.80
CA HIS A 80 -9.68 2.85 0.20
C HIS A 80 -10.12 3.41 -1.17
N ALA A 81 -10.63 2.54 -2.05
CA ALA A 81 -11.07 2.95 -3.39
C ALA A 81 -12.24 3.94 -3.34
N ARG A 82 -13.23 3.68 -2.48
CA ARG A 82 -14.38 4.56 -2.27
C ARG A 82 -14.00 5.91 -1.67
N ALA A 83 -13.10 5.92 -0.67
CA ALA A 83 -12.60 7.15 -0.09
C ALA A 83 -11.86 7.97 -1.15
N LYS A 84 -10.98 7.34 -1.92
CA LYS A 84 -10.23 8.01 -3.00
C LYS A 84 -11.14 8.58 -4.08
N SER A 85 -12.19 7.88 -4.49
CA SER A 85 -13.13 8.39 -5.52
C SER A 85 -13.94 9.60 -5.07
N ASN A 86 -14.07 9.81 -3.75
CA ASN A 86 -14.89 10.87 -3.17
C ASN A 86 -14.09 12.11 -2.75
N LEU A 87 -12.77 12.13 -2.89
CA LEU A 87 -11.93 13.27 -2.50
C LEU A 87 -12.27 14.57 -3.27
N GLU A 88 -12.66 14.44 -4.53
CA GLU A 88 -13.00 15.57 -5.42
C GLU A 88 -14.51 15.79 -5.52
N HIS A 89 -15.30 15.23 -4.59
CA HIS A 89 -16.75 15.36 -4.61
C HIS A 89 -17.19 16.82 -4.42
N GLU A 90 -18.20 17.26 -5.19
CA GLU A 90 -18.69 18.64 -5.19
C GLU A 90 -19.23 19.08 -3.81
N ASP A 91 -19.85 18.15 -3.08
CA ASP A 91 -20.22 18.36 -1.68
C ASP A 91 -18.97 18.32 -0.77
N PRO A 92 -18.61 19.44 -0.12
CA PRO A 92 -17.44 19.52 0.76
C PRO A 92 -17.55 18.66 2.02
N VAL A 93 -18.75 18.27 2.45
CA VAL A 93 -18.93 17.32 3.56
C VAL A 93 -18.47 15.94 3.13
N VAL A 94 -18.89 15.49 1.94
CA VAL A 94 -18.49 14.20 1.36
C VAL A 94 -16.98 14.15 1.14
N ALA A 95 -16.39 15.20 0.56
CA ALA A 95 -14.94 15.27 0.33
C ALA A 95 -14.14 15.21 1.65
N ARG A 96 -14.63 15.88 2.71
CA ARG A 96 -13.99 15.86 4.03
C ARG A 96 -14.09 14.49 4.70
N ASP A 97 -15.24 13.86 4.62
CA ASP A 97 -15.44 12.52 5.18
C ASP A 97 -14.61 11.48 4.43
N ALA A 98 -14.48 11.63 3.10
CA ALA A 98 -13.59 10.82 2.28
C ALA A 98 -12.12 10.98 2.65
N LEU A 99 -11.66 12.21 2.92
CA LEU A 99 -10.29 12.46 3.39
C LEU A 99 -10.03 11.79 4.75
N ARG A 100 -11.01 11.86 5.67
CA ARG A 100 -10.91 11.20 6.98
C ARG A 100 -10.82 9.68 6.82
N GLU A 101 -11.75 9.09 6.07
CA GLU A 101 -11.76 7.65 5.81
C GLU A 101 -10.48 7.18 5.13
N LEU A 102 -9.93 7.97 4.19
CA LEU A 102 -8.66 7.65 3.57
C LEU A 102 -7.52 7.63 4.60
N GLY A 103 -7.48 8.59 5.51
CA GLY A 103 -6.53 8.60 6.63
C GLY A 103 -6.66 7.34 7.50
N ASP A 104 -7.88 7.04 7.93
CA ASP A 104 -8.17 5.89 8.79
C ASP A 104 -7.74 4.56 8.15
N VAL A 105 -8.00 4.39 6.85
CA VAL A 105 -7.59 3.20 6.09
C VAL A 105 -6.07 3.10 5.97
N LEU A 106 -5.38 4.21 5.72
CA LEU A 106 -3.92 4.23 5.62
C LEU A 106 -3.26 3.93 6.97
N ASP A 107 -3.80 4.45 8.07
CA ASP A 107 -3.31 4.20 9.42
C ASP A 107 -3.55 2.74 9.83
N GLU A 108 -4.74 2.20 9.58
CA GLU A 108 -5.07 0.80 9.84
C GLU A 108 -4.12 -0.16 9.11
N ALA A 109 -3.81 0.13 7.84
CA ALA A 109 -2.82 -0.64 7.09
C ALA A 109 -1.39 -0.47 7.64
N MET A 110 -1.01 0.73 8.07
CA MET A 110 0.32 0.98 8.63
C MET A 110 0.54 0.31 9.97
N GLU A 111 -0.48 0.26 10.84
CA GLU A 111 -0.40 -0.47 12.10
C GLU A 111 -0.23 -1.97 11.84
N ALA A 112 -1.02 -2.54 10.92
CA ALA A 112 -0.87 -3.94 10.53
C ALA A 112 0.52 -4.25 9.95
N VAL A 113 1.14 -3.33 9.19
CA VAL A 113 2.51 -3.50 8.67
C VAL A 113 3.56 -3.53 9.79
N ARG A 114 3.32 -2.89 10.93
CA ARG A 114 4.29 -2.79 12.04
C ARG A 114 4.24 -3.96 13.02
N GLU A 115 3.15 -4.73 13.02
CA GLU A 115 2.97 -5.98 13.77
C GLU A 115 3.78 -7.15 13.19
#